data_AF-A0A1I3BZB1-F1
#
_entry.id   AF-A0A1I3BZB1-F1
#
_cell.length_a   1.000
_cell.length_b   1.000
_cell.length_c   1.000
_cell.angle_alpha   90.00
_cell.angle_beta   90.00
_cell.angle_gamma   90.00
#
_symmetry.space_group_name_H-M   'P 1'
#
loop_
_entity.id
_entity.type
_entity.pdbx_description
1 polymer ?
#
loop_
_entity_poly.entity_id
_entity_poly.type
_entity_poly.pdbx_seq_one_letter_code
_entity_poly.pdbx_strand_id
1 'polypeptide(L)'
;MATASRSSARRRFRLLGWRQLLILLLVGLVMASALAVITSAHMTRVQYARLQQLERHKDKLQTEWGQLLLEESTWSAPSRIERLASERLDMHVPELSEIKVIRP
;
A
#
# COMPACT_ATOMS: atom_id res chain seq x y z
N MET A 1 84.01 -6.31 16.29
CA MET A 1 83.06 -6.76 15.24
C MET A 1 81.87 -7.48 15.91
N ALA A 2 80.86 -6.76 16.39
CA ALA A 2 79.56 -7.34 16.79
C ALA A 2 78.59 -6.21 17.22
N THR A 3 77.68 -5.76 16.34
CA THR A 3 76.42 -5.08 16.73
C THR A 3 75.54 -4.83 15.49
N ALA A 4 74.76 -5.80 15.04
CA ALA A 4 73.70 -5.54 14.05
C ALA A 4 72.63 -6.66 14.02
N SER A 5 71.85 -6.85 15.10
CA SER A 5 70.72 -7.80 15.06
C SER A 5 69.61 -7.55 16.09
N ARG A 6 69.15 -6.29 16.27
CA ARG A 6 68.06 -6.01 17.25
C ARG A 6 66.92 -5.09 16.79
N SER A 7 66.94 -4.55 15.56
CA SER A 7 66.00 -3.47 15.18
C SER A 7 64.72 -3.91 14.44
N SER A 8 64.59 -5.17 14.01
CA SER A 8 63.46 -5.62 13.18
C SER A 8 62.20 -6.05 13.96
N ALA A 9 62.33 -6.37 15.25
CA ALA A 9 61.24 -6.91 16.07
C ALA A 9 60.19 -5.85 16.49
N ARG A 10 60.58 -4.58 16.67
CA ARG A 10 59.67 -3.53 17.18
C ARG A 10 58.64 -3.04 16.17
N ARG A 11 58.90 -3.13 14.86
CA ARG A 11 57.95 -2.67 13.83
C ARG A 11 56.78 -3.65 13.62
N ARG A 12 57.03 -4.95 13.78
CA ARG A 12 56.00 -6.00 13.58
C ARG A 12 54.86 -5.90 14.59
N PHE A 13 55.16 -5.56 15.85
CA PHE A 13 54.15 -5.44 16.90
C PHE A 13 53.13 -4.31 16.66
N ARG A 14 53.59 -3.17 16.12
CA ARG A 14 52.74 -2.00 15.84
C ARG A 14 51.80 -2.20 14.64
N LEU A 15 52.25 -2.96 13.63
CA LEU A 15 51.43 -3.36 12.49
C LEU A 15 50.40 -4.44 12.85
N LEU A 16 50.78 -5.38 13.73
CA LEU A 16 49.88 -6.44 14.19
C LEU A 16 48.71 -5.87 14.99
N GLY A 17 48.95 -4.88 15.86
CA GLY A 17 47.90 -4.19 16.62
C GLY A 17 46.93 -3.39 15.74
N TRP A 18 47.44 -2.71 14.69
CA TRP A 18 46.59 -1.99 13.74
C TRP A 18 45.66 -2.94 12.97
N ARG A 19 46.15 -4.12 12.57
CA ARG A 19 45.32 -5.12 11.89
C ARG A 19 44.20 -5.63 12.79
N GLN A 20 44.45 -5.84 14.08
CA GLN A 20 43.43 -6.27 15.03
C GLN A 20 42.34 -5.21 15.24
N LEU A 21 42.73 -3.92 15.33
CA LEU A 21 41.80 -2.80 15.41
C LEU A 21 40.87 -2.72 14.19
N LEU A 22 41.42 -2.90 12.98
CA LEU A 22 40.61 -2.91 11.75
C LEU A 22 39.60 -4.07 11.72
N ILE A 23 39.99 -5.26 12.20
CA ILE A 23 39.09 -6.41 12.27
C ILE A 23 37.96 -6.15 13.27
N LEU A 24 38.28 -5.63 14.46
CA LEU A 24 37.27 -5.28 15.47
C LEU A 24 36.31 -4.21 14.97
N LEU A 25 36.82 -3.19 14.28
CA LEU A 25 35.99 -2.17 13.64
C LEU A 25 35.04 -2.78 12.62
N LEU A 26 35.54 -3.65 11.74
CA LEU A 26 34.73 -4.31 10.71
C LEU A 26 33.64 -5.19 11.33
N VAL A 27 33.98 -5.97 12.35
CA VAL A 27 33.01 -6.79 13.10
C VAL A 27 31.94 -5.90 13.74
N GLY A 28 32.34 -4.80 14.38
CA GLY A 28 31.41 -3.83 14.94
C GLY A 28 30.46 -3.23 13.89
N LEU A 29 31.00 -2.89 12.71
CA LEU A 29 30.21 -2.33 11.61
C LEU A 29 29.22 -3.35 11.03
N VAL A 30 29.63 -4.62 10.90
CA VAL A 30 28.74 -5.71 10.45
C VAL A 30 27.64 -5.97 11.47
N MET A 31 27.96 -6.00 12.76
CA MET A 31 26.97 -6.16 13.83
C MET A 31 25.97 -5.00 13.85
N ALA A 32 26.46 -3.76 13.72
CA ALA A 32 25.60 -2.58 13.63
C ALA A 32 24.68 -2.63 12.40
N SER A 33 25.21 -3.05 11.24
CA SER A 33 24.44 -3.25 10.02
C SER A 33 23.35 -4.32 10.20
N ALA A 34 23.68 -5.45 10.80
CA ALA A 34 22.72 -6.52 11.07
C ALA A 34 21.55 -6.03 11.94
N LEU A 35 21.84 -5.30 13.03
CA LEU A 35 20.82 -4.69 13.88
C LEU A 35 19.98 -3.66 13.11
N ALA A 36 20.61 -2.81 12.31
CA ALA A 36 19.91 -1.82 11.48
C ALA A 36 18.94 -2.50 10.50
N VAL A 37 19.36 -3.58 9.84
CA VAL A 37 18.49 -4.34 8.92
C VAL A 37 17.31 -4.97 9.65
N ILE A 38 17.54 -5.58 10.83
CA ILE A 38 16.47 -6.19 11.63
C ILE A 38 15.43 -5.14 12.05
N THR A 39 15.90 -4.00 12.57
CA THR A 39 15.01 -2.91 12.99
C THR A 39 14.24 -2.33 11.82
N SER A 40 14.88 -2.14 10.67
CA SER A 40 14.23 -1.69 9.44
C SER A 40 13.12 -2.66 9.02
N ALA A 41 13.42 -3.96 8.96
CA ALA A 41 12.44 -4.99 8.62
C ALA A 41 11.26 -5.03 9.60
N HIS A 42 11.51 -4.84 10.90
CA HIS A 42 10.46 -4.77 11.90
C HIS A 42 9.55 -3.55 11.68
N MET A 43 10.13 -2.37 11.47
CA MET A 43 9.37 -1.15 11.21
C MET A 43 8.55 -1.27 9.92
N THR A 44 9.12 -1.85 8.86
CA THR A 44 8.40 -2.13 7.62
C THR A 44 7.19 -3.02 7.87
N ARG A 45 7.33 -4.11 8.64
CA ARG A 45 6.20 -5.00 8.96
C ARG A 45 5.09 -4.27 9.71
N VAL A 46 5.43 -3.42 10.68
CA VAL A 46 4.45 -2.64 11.44
C VAL A 46 3.72 -1.63 10.56
N GLN A 47 4.45 -0.89 9.72
CA GLN A 47 3.86 0.07 8.79
C GLN A 47 2.96 -0.62 7.76
N TYR A 48 3.38 -1.76 7.21
CA TYR A 48 2.57 -2.56 6.30
C TYR A 48 1.30 -3.08 6.96
N ALA A 49 1.37 -3.54 8.20
CA ALA A 49 0.19 -3.99 8.93
C ALA A 49 -0.84 -2.86 9.09
N ARG A 50 -0.36 -1.64 9.40
CA ARG A 50 -1.22 -0.46 9.50
C ARG A 50 -1.83 -0.07 8.15
N LEU A 51 -1.05 -0.13 7.07
CA LEU A 51 -1.55 0.12 5.72
C LEU A 51 -2.65 -0.88 5.36
N GLN A 52 -2.41 -2.18 5.55
CA GLN A 52 -3.40 -3.21 5.29
C GLN A 52 -4.68 -3.04 6.11
N GLN A 53 -4.57 -2.58 7.36
CA GLN A 53 -5.75 -2.28 8.15
C GLN A 53 -6.58 -1.17 7.50
N LEU A 54 -5.94 -0.08 7.07
CA LEU A 54 -6.62 1.04 6.40
C LEU A 54 -7.26 0.62 5.08
N GLU A 55 -6.55 -0.17 4.27
CA GLU A 55 -7.08 -0.72 3.01
C GLU A 55 -8.32 -1.56 3.24
N ARG A 56 -8.31 -2.45 4.25
CA ARG A 56 -9.49 -3.24 4.62
C ARG A 56 -10.68 -2.37 5.03
N HIS A 57 -10.44 -1.26 5.73
CA HIS A 57 -11.52 -0.32 6.09
C HIS A 57 -12.09 0.37 4.84
N LYS A 58 -11.21 0.81 3.93
CA LYS A 58 -11.61 1.39 2.65
C LYS A 58 -12.45 0.41 1.82
N ASP A 59 -12.01 -0.83 1.71
CA ASP A 59 -12.70 -1.84 0.90
C ASP A 59 -14.07 -2.21 1.50
N LYS A 60 -14.18 -2.25 2.83
CA LYS A 60 -15.45 -2.41 3.53
C LYS A 60 -16.42 -1.27 3.19
N LEU A 61 -15.97 -0.02 3.34
CA LEU A 61 -16.79 1.16 3.01
C LEU A 61 -17.19 1.18 1.53
N GLN A 62 -16.30 0.79 0.63
CA GLN A 62 -16.58 0.71 -0.80
C GLN A 62 -17.63 -0.36 -1.11
N THR A 63 -17.62 -1.47 -0.37
CA THR A 63 -18.64 -2.52 -0.49
C THR A 63 -20.00 -2.02 0.01
N GLU A 64 -20.04 -1.37 1.18
CA GLU A 64 -21.26 -0.76 1.72
C GLU A 64 -21.81 0.32 0.78
N TRP A 65 -20.95 1.17 0.23
CA TRP A 65 -21.34 2.15 -0.78
C TRP A 65 -21.93 1.50 -2.03
N GLY A 66 -21.32 0.41 -2.52
CA GLY A 66 -21.84 -0.34 -3.65
C GLY A 66 -23.22 -0.93 -3.37
N GLN A 67 -23.44 -1.45 -2.16
CA GLN A 67 -24.75 -1.94 -1.73
C GLN A 67 -25.80 -0.82 -1.70
N LEU A 68 -25.47 0.33 -1.10
CA LEU A 68 -26.36 1.49 -1.06
C LEU A 68 -26.70 2.00 -2.45
N LEU A 69 -25.74 2.00 -3.38
CA LEU A 69 -25.98 2.41 -4.76
C LEU A 69 -26.92 1.44 -5.50
N LEU A 70 -26.81 0.14 -5.22
CA LEU A 70 -27.73 -0.86 -5.75
C LEU A 70 -29.14 -0.71 -5.15
N GLU A 71 -29.24 -0.42 -3.85
CA GLU A 71 -30.51 -0.06 -3.21
C GLU A 71 -31.12 1.19 -3.84
N GLU A 72 -30.34 2.26 -4.03
CA GLU A 72 -30.79 3.51 -4.63
C GLU A 72 -31.20 3.33 -6.10
N SER A 73 -30.41 2.64 -6.91
CA SER A 73 -30.76 2.38 -8.32
C SER A 73 -32.05 1.55 -8.46
N THR A 74 -32.38 0.72 -7.46
CA THR A 74 -33.66 0.01 -7.40
C THR A 74 -34.83 0.95 -7.07
N TRP A 75 -34.58 2.08 -6.40
CA TRP A 75 -35.60 3.05 -5.95
C TRP A 75 -35.70 4.31 -6.84
N SER A 76 -34.67 4.66 -7.64
CA SER A 76 -34.51 6.03 -8.13
C SER A 76 -34.85 6.38 -9.59
N ALA A 77 -35.18 5.47 -10.53
CA ALA A 77 -35.35 5.91 -11.93
C ALA A 77 -36.71 5.66 -12.63
N PRO A 78 -37.28 4.45 -12.72
CA PRO A 78 -38.46 4.27 -13.58
C PRO A 78 -39.78 4.39 -12.81
N SER A 79 -39.89 3.73 -11.66
CA SER A 79 -41.18 3.48 -11.00
C SER A 79 -41.85 4.73 -10.42
N ARG A 80 -41.07 5.68 -9.89
CA ARG A 80 -41.62 6.92 -9.33
C ARG A 80 -42.03 7.92 -10.40
N ILE A 81 -41.26 8.02 -11.48
CA ILE A 81 -41.58 8.91 -12.61
C ILE A 81 -42.76 8.34 -13.39
N GLU A 82 -42.79 7.03 -13.63
CA GLU A 82 -43.91 6.33 -14.28
C GLU A 82 -45.20 6.42 -13.46
N ARG A 83 -45.15 6.22 -12.13
CA ARG A 83 -46.33 6.46 -11.28
C ARG A 83 -46.79 7.90 -11.32
N LEU A 84 -45.89 8.88 -11.22
CA LEU A 84 -46.30 10.28 -11.29
C LEU A 84 -46.87 10.63 -12.67
N ALA A 85 -46.32 10.07 -13.75
CA ALA A 85 -46.81 10.28 -15.11
C ALA A 85 -48.19 9.65 -15.34
N SER A 86 -48.45 8.43 -14.86
CA SER A 86 -49.79 7.85 -14.91
C SER A 86 -50.77 8.55 -13.97
N GLU A 87 -50.39 8.85 -12.71
CA GLU A 87 -51.33 9.42 -11.73
C GLU A 87 -51.62 10.92 -11.93
N ARG A 88 -50.63 11.72 -12.37
CA ARG A 88 -50.79 13.18 -12.52
C ARG A 88 -51.02 13.63 -13.96
N LEU A 89 -50.53 12.88 -14.94
CA LEU A 89 -50.58 13.26 -16.35
C LEU A 89 -51.43 12.30 -17.19
N ASP A 90 -52.04 11.28 -16.57
CA ASP A 90 -52.84 10.22 -17.22
C ASP A 90 -52.11 9.56 -18.41
N MET A 91 -50.76 9.55 -18.36
CA MET A 91 -49.96 8.97 -19.42
C MET A 91 -50.08 7.44 -19.38
N HIS A 92 -50.53 6.88 -20.49
CA HIS A 92 -50.60 5.44 -20.76
C HIS A 92 -49.81 5.12 -22.03
N VAL A 93 -49.36 3.86 -22.14
CA VAL A 93 -48.66 3.39 -23.34
C VAL A 93 -49.68 3.31 -24.49
N PRO A 94 -49.48 4.03 -25.60
CA PRO A 94 -50.44 4.06 -26.70
C PRO A 94 -50.51 2.71 -27.42
N GLU A 95 -51.70 2.29 -27.80
CA GLU A 95 -51.90 1.08 -28.61
C GLU A 95 -51.43 1.30 -30.06
N LEU A 96 -51.15 0.22 -30.79
CA LEU A 96 -50.68 0.26 -32.19
C LEU A 96 -51.59 1.10 -33.12
N SER A 97 -52.87 1.25 -32.78
CA SER A 97 -53.86 2.07 -33.49
C SER A 97 -53.68 3.59 -33.30
N GLU A 98 -52.94 4.03 -32.28
CA GLU A 98 -52.77 5.44 -31.93
C GLU A 98 -51.44 6.03 -32.46
N ILE A 99 -50.59 5.19 -33.07
CA ILE A 99 -49.28 5.59 -33.58
C ILE A 99 -49.42 6.16 -35.00
N LYS A 100 -49.21 7.48 -35.14
CA LYS A 100 -49.22 8.17 -36.45
C LYS A 100 -47.82 8.57 -36.88
N VAL A 101 -47.29 7.90 -37.91
CA VAL A 101 -45.97 8.21 -38.49
C VAL A 101 -46.10 9.36 -39.48
N ILE A 102 -45.46 10.49 -39.17
CA ILE A 102 -45.37 11.64 -40.07
C ILE A 102 -44.07 11.48 -40.86
N ARG A 103 -44.15 11.39 -42.19
CA ARG A 103 -42.96 11.38 -43.06
C ARG A 103 -42.53 12.82 -43.32
N PRO A 104 -41.22 13.12 -43.32
CA PRO A 104 -40.70 14.45 -43.57
C PRO A 104 -41.02 14.96 -44.99
#